data_AF-A0A3M1PJC5-F1
#
_entry.id   AF-A0A3M1PJC5-F1
#
_cell.length_a   1.000
_cell.length_b   1.000
_cell.length_c   1.000
_cell.angle_alpha   90.00
_cell.angle_beta   90.00
_cell.angle_gamma   90.00
#
_symmetry.space_group_name_H-M   'P 1'
#
loop_
_entity.id
_entity.type
_entity.pdbx_description
1 polymer ?
#
loop_
_entity_poly.entity_id
_entity_poly.type
_entity_poly.pdbx_seq_one_letter_code
_entity_poly.pdbx_strand_id
1 'polypeptide(L)'
;MILIATAATPSRDVPELIPVLIILLLVATAVALLSRRWRLPYVTGLVLAGLAIAEFLPQRIGLESSLILNLFLPILLFEAAINTDISRLRSTLKPILLLAGPGVLIASSITALVLKFGLGLG
;
A
#
# COMPACT_ATOMS: atom_id res chain seq x y z
N MET A 1 37.05 -24.29 7.48
CA MET A 1 37.59 -24.22 6.11
C MET A 1 37.60 -25.66 5.60
N ILE A 2 36.72 -26.18 4.75
CA ILE A 2 35.82 -25.69 3.69
C ILE A 2 34.76 -26.79 3.53
N LEU A 3 33.47 -26.46 3.40
CA LEU A 3 32.53 -27.01 2.40
C LEU A 3 31.07 -26.60 2.73
N ILE A 4 30.69 -25.39 2.32
CA ILE A 4 29.29 -24.90 2.27
C ILE A 4 28.82 -25.06 0.81
N ALA A 5 28.85 -26.26 0.26
CA ALA A 5 28.51 -26.48 -1.15
C ALA A 5 27.92 -27.87 -1.41
N THR A 6 26.64 -28.06 -1.02
CA THR A 6 25.72 -28.91 -1.77
C THR A 6 24.27 -28.60 -1.37
N ALA A 7 23.80 -27.40 -1.72
CA ALA A 7 22.36 -27.23 -1.94
C ALA A 7 22.06 -27.85 -3.31
N ALA A 8 22.01 -29.18 -3.35
CA ALA A 8 21.46 -29.90 -4.50
C ALA A 8 20.00 -29.46 -4.62
N THR A 9 19.70 -28.56 -5.56
CA THR A 9 18.33 -28.32 -5.99
C THR A 9 17.81 -29.63 -6.55
N PRO A 10 16.88 -30.33 -5.89
CA PRO A 10 16.32 -31.55 -6.43
C PRO A 10 15.66 -31.18 -7.76
N SER A 11 15.89 -31.99 -8.81
CA SER A 11 15.08 -31.98 -10.01
C SER A 11 13.68 -32.40 -9.61
N ARG A 12 12.87 -31.44 -9.11
CA ARG A 12 11.48 -31.68 -8.73
C ARG A 12 10.72 -32.05 -9.98
N ASP A 13 10.36 -33.33 -10.08
CA ASP A 13 9.61 -33.83 -11.21
C ASP A 13 8.30 -33.03 -11.35
N VAL A 14 7.95 -32.69 -12.59
CA VAL A 14 6.74 -31.89 -12.92
C VAL A 14 5.48 -32.35 -12.16
N PRO A 15 5.23 -33.66 -11.94
CA PRO A 15 4.08 -34.13 -11.16
C PRO A 15 4.02 -33.64 -9.71
N GLU A 16 5.17 -33.41 -9.06
CA GLU A 16 5.22 -32.91 -7.68
C GLU A 16 4.93 -31.41 -7.58
N LEU A 17 5.13 -30.66 -8.67
CA LEU A 17 4.89 -29.21 -8.73
C LEU A 17 3.41 -28.87 -8.97
N ILE A 18 2.66 -29.76 -9.65
CA ILE A 18 1.23 -29.59 -9.94
C ILE A 18 0.40 -29.31 -8.67
N PRO A 19 0.46 -30.12 -7.60
CA PRO A 19 -0.35 -29.88 -6.40
C PRO A 19 0.04 -28.59 -5.69
N VAL A 20 1.32 -28.25 -5.66
CA VAL A 20 1.80 -26.99 -5.05
C VAL A 20 1.27 -25.78 -5.82
N LEU A 21 1.30 -25.82 -7.15
CA LEU A 21 0.78 -24.75 -7.99
C LEU A 21 -0.74 -24.61 -7.84
N ILE A 22 -1.48 -25.73 -7.77
CA ILE A 22 -2.92 -25.73 -7.53
C ILE A 22 -3.26 -25.10 -6.18
N ILE A 23 -2.54 -25.49 -5.11
CA ILE A 23 -2.74 -24.91 -3.77
C ILE A 23 -2.43 -23.41 -3.80
N LEU A 24 -1.33 -23.01 -4.44
CA LEU A 24 -0.93 -21.60 -4.54
C LEU A 24 -1.96 -20.79 -5.33
N LEU A 25 -2.49 -21.32 -6.43
CA LEU A 25 -3.57 -20.70 -7.20
C LEU A 25 -4.88 -20.63 -6.39
N LEU A 26 -5.19 -21.65 -5.60
CA LEU A 26 -6.37 -21.67 -4.73
C LEU A 26 -6.28 -20.56 -3.69
N VAL A 27 -5.12 -20.40 -3.06
CA VAL A 27 -4.86 -19.33 -2.08
C VAL A 27 -4.93 -17.96 -2.77
N ALA A 28 -4.27 -17.78 -3.91
CA ALA A 28 -4.31 -16.53 -4.67
C ALA A 28 -5.74 -16.15 -5.08
N THR A 29 -6.53 -17.13 -5.53
CA THR A 29 -7.95 -16.94 -5.91
C THR A 29 -8.81 -16.60 -4.70
N ALA A 30 -8.60 -17.29 -3.58
CA ALA A 30 -9.30 -17.00 -2.33
C ALA A 30 -8.99 -15.57 -1.84
N VAL A 31 -7.73 -15.15 -1.89
CA VAL A 31 -7.30 -13.78 -1.54
C VAL A 31 -7.90 -12.75 -2.51
N ALA A 32 -7.91 -13.03 -3.81
CA ALA A 32 -8.51 -12.14 -4.81
C ALA A 32 -10.04 -12.01 -4.66
N LEU A 33 -10.72 -13.10 -4.31
CA LEU A 33 -12.15 -13.10 -4.02
C LEU A 33 -12.44 -12.37 -2.71
N LEU A 34 -11.61 -12.59 -1.69
CA LEU A 34 -11.74 -11.94 -0.39
C LEU A 34 -11.49 -10.43 -0.53
N SER A 35 -10.47 -10.00 -1.26
CA SER A 35 -10.22 -8.58 -1.54
C SER A 35 -11.40 -7.93 -2.28
N ARG A 36 -12.08 -8.67 -3.16
CA ARG A 36 -13.27 -8.19 -3.89
C ARG A 36 -14.55 -8.17 -3.03
N ARG A 37 -14.62 -8.95 -1.94
CA ARG A 37 -15.85 -9.15 -1.14
C ARG A 37 -16.15 -8.03 -0.15
N TRP A 38 -15.16 -7.20 0.20
CA TRP A 38 -15.34 -6.08 1.14
C TRP A 38 -16.00 -4.88 0.45
N ARG A 39 -17.30 -5.02 0.13
CA ARG A 39 -18.21 -3.97 -0.34
C ARG A 39 -18.79 -3.10 0.79
N LEU A 40 -18.32 -3.23 2.03
CA LEU A 40 -18.36 -2.08 2.95
C LEU A 40 -17.41 -1.01 2.39
N PRO A 41 -17.64 0.30 2.61
CA PRO A 41 -16.68 1.32 2.19
C PRO A 41 -15.29 0.91 2.69
N TYR A 42 -14.46 0.45 1.75
CA TYR A 42 -13.18 -0.25 2.02
C TYR A 42 -12.31 0.58 2.94
N VAL A 43 -12.37 1.90 2.74
CA VAL A 43 -11.70 2.91 3.55
C VAL A 43 -12.19 2.90 5.00
N THR A 44 -13.51 2.89 5.25
CA THR A 44 -14.06 2.88 6.61
C THR A 44 -13.74 1.59 7.36
N GLY A 45 -13.84 0.43 6.68
CA GLY A 45 -13.46 -0.85 7.27
C GLY A 45 -11.98 -0.92 7.62
N LEU A 46 -11.12 -0.39 6.73
CA LEU A 46 -9.67 -0.34 6.96
C LEU A 46 -9.29 0.61 8.11
N VAL A 47 -9.97 1.75 8.24
CA VAL A 47 -9.78 2.69 9.35
C VAL A 47 -10.18 2.06 10.68
N LEU A 48 -11.33 1.37 10.75
CA LEU A 48 -11.78 0.69 11.96
C LEU A 48 -10.87 -0.49 12.34
N ALA A 49 -10.42 -1.27 11.35
CA ALA A 49 -9.45 -2.33 11.59
C ALA A 49 -8.11 -1.77 12.08
N GLY A 50 -7.61 -0.69 11.46
CA GLY A 50 -6.39 0.00 11.90
C GLY A 50 -6.49 0.54 13.31
N LEU A 51 -7.65 1.11 13.69
CA LEU A 51 -7.92 1.58 15.05
C LEU A 51 -7.93 0.43 16.06
N ALA A 52 -8.65 -0.65 15.77
CA ALA A 52 -8.69 -1.84 16.62
C ALA A 52 -7.29 -2.45 16.78
N ILE A 53 -6.54 -2.61 15.68
CA ILE A 53 -5.17 -3.16 15.71
C ILE A 53 -4.25 -2.24 16.52
N ALA A 54 -4.34 -0.92 16.37
CA ALA A 54 -3.52 0.04 17.13
C ALA A 54 -3.78 -0.04 18.65
N GLU A 55 -5.01 -0.38 19.06
CA GLU A 55 -5.40 -0.51 20.46
C GLU A 55 -4.98 -1.87 21.07
N PHE A 56 -5.06 -2.95 20.29
CA PHE A 56 -4.76 -4.31 20.76
C PHE A 56 -3.29 -4.73 20.59
N LEU A 57 -2.53 -4.10 19.70
CA LEU A 57 -1.16 -4.51 19.39
C LEU A 57 -0.15 -3.66 20.18
N PRO A 58 0.68 -4.26 21.06
CA PRO A 58 1.68 -3.50 21.80
C PRO A 58 2.61 -2.80 20.81
N GLN A 59 2.82 -1.50 21.03
CA GLN A 59 3.55 -0.48 20.24
C GLN A 59 4.93 -0.87 19.65
N ARG A 60 5.41 -2.10 19.84
CA ARG A 60 6.75 -2.59 19.48
C ARG A 60 6.87 -3.16 18.07
N ILE A 61 5.77 -3.41 17.38
CA ILE A 61 5.76 -3.80 15.95
C ILE A 61 5.29 -2.65 15.04
N GLY A 62 5.45 -1.40 15.50
CA GLY A 62 5.34 -0.25 14.64
C GLY A 62 6.42 -0.31 13.56
N LEU A 63 6.02 -0.36 12.29
CA LEU A 63 6.95 -0.16 11.18
C LEU A 63 7.63 1.19 11.40
N GLU A 64 8.96 1.17 11.39
CA GLU A 64 9.77 2.37 11.53
C GLU A 64 9.35 3.37 10.45
N SER A 65 9.02 4.60 10.81
CA SER A 65 8.57 5.63 9.87
C SER A 65 9.57 5.83 8.72
N SER A 66 10.87 5.64 8.99
CA SER A 66 11.93 5.68 8.00
C SER A 66 11.75 4.60 6.94
N LEU A 67 11.27 3.42 7.33
CA LEU A 67 11.02 2.32 6.40
C LEU A 67 9.82 2.63 5.50
N ILE A 68 8.75 3.20 6.05
CA ILE A 68 7.57 3.63 5.28
C ILE A 68 7.97 4.70 4.25
N LEU A 69 8.67 5.74 4.69
CA LEU A 69 9.03 6.87 3.82
C LEU A 69 10.11 6.50 2.79
N ASN A 70 11.10 5.68 3.16
CA ASN A 70 12.23 5.39 2.27
C ASN A 70 12.02 4.16 1.39
N LEU A 71 11.21 3.18 1.80
CA LEU A 71 10.99 1.95 1.04
C LEU A 71 9.58 1.91 0.44
N PHE A 72 8.55 2.07 1.28
CA PHE A 72 7.17 1.95 0.81
C PHE A 72 6.76 3.13 -0.07
N LEU A 73 7.08 4.36 0.32
CA LEU A 73 6.67 5.54 -0.44
C LEU A 73 7.22 5.47 -1.88
N PRO A 74 8.52 5.23 -2.14
CA PRO A 74 9.01 5.15 -3.51
C PRO A 74 8.34 4.02 -4.29
N ILE A 75 8.21 2.82 -3.69
CA ILE A 75 7.55 1.67 -4.34
C ILE A 75 6.12 2.01 -4.74
N LEU A 76 5.32 2.55 -3.81
CA LEU A 76 3.93 2.93 -4.05
C LEU A 76 3.80 4.08 -5.05
N LEU A 77 4.70 5.06 -4.99
CA LEU A 77 4.71 6.19 -5.92
C LEU A 77 5.01 5.72 -7.34
N PHE A 78 5.96 4.79 -7.52
CA PHE A 78 6.27 4.18 -8.81
C PHE A 78 5.13 3.31 -9.33
N GLU A 79 4.52 2.47 -8.47
CA GLU A 79 3.37 1.64 -8.82
C GLU A 79 2.20 2.51 -9.33
N ALA A 80 1.86 3.56 -8.59
CA ALA A 80 0.82 4.50 -8.98
C ALA A 80 1.16 5.21 -10.31
N ALA A 81 2.42 5.59 -10.51
CA ALA A 81 2.86 6.22 -11.75
C ALA A 81 2.75 5.28 -12.97
N ILE A 82 3.13 4.01 -12.83
CA ILE A 82 3.05 3.01 -13.91
C ILE A 82 1.61 2.60 -14.20
N ASN A 83 0.76 2.47 -13.18
CA ASN A 83 -0.65 2.13 -13.35
C ASN A 83 -1.51 3.31 -13.87
N THR A 84 -0.94 4.53 -13.95
CA THR A 84 -1.65 5.70 -14.46
C THR A 84 -1.59 5.77 -16.00
N ASP A 85 -2.76 5.89 -16.63
CA ASP A 85 -2.89 6.08 -18.09
C ASP A 85 -2.27 7.40 -18.55
N ILE A 86 -1.07 7.34 -19.14
CA ILE A 86 -0.31 8.51 -19.58
C ILE A 86 -1.05 9.37 -20.63
N SER A 87 -1.87 8.73 -21.47
CA SER A 87 -2.66 9.40 -22.52
C SER A 87 -3.78 10.27 -21.92
N ARG A 88 -4.48 9.77 -20.90
CA ARG A 88 -5.50 10.52 -20.16
C ARG A 88 -4.89 11.59 -19.27
N LEU A 89 -3.73 11.30 -18.67
CA LEU A 89 -3.00 12.27 -17.87
C LEU A 89 -2.67 13.50 -18.72
N ARG A 90 -2.06 13.32 -19.90
CA ARG A 90 -1.65 14.43 -20.78
C ARG A 90 -2.80 15.34 -21.24
N SER A 91 -3.98 14.78 -21.54
CA SER A 91 -5.14 15.60 -21.94
C SER A 91 -5.76 16.40 -20.79
N THR A 92 -5.51 15.99 -19.54
CA THR A 92 -6.04 16.64 -18.32
C THR A 92 -4.95 17.23 -17.41
N LEU A 93 -3.71 17.33 -17.89
CA LEU A 93 -2.57 17.81 -17.10
C LEU A 93 -2.78 19.23 -16.56
N LYS A 94 -3.37 20.15 -17.35
CA LYS A 94 -3.63 21.52 -16.92
C LYS A 94 -4.51 21.60 -15.66
N PRO A 95 -5.72 21.01 -15.64
CA PRO A 95 -6.55 21.00 -14.44
C PRO A 95 -5.92 20.19 -13.29
N ILE A 96 -5.23 19.07 -13.57
CA ILE A 96 -4.56 18.29 -12.52
C ILE A 96 -3.45 19.11 -11.85
N LEU A 97 -2.64 19.84 -12.61
CA LEU A 97 -1.55 20.65 -12.07
C LEU A 97 -2.07 21.85 -11.25
N LEU A 98 -3.19 22.45 -11.68
CA LEU A 98 -3.89 23.47 -10.90
C LEU A 98 -4.46 22.89 -9.59
N LEU A 99 -5.01 21.68 -9.61
CA LEU A 99 -5.49 21.03 -8.39
C LEU A 99 -4.34 20.66 -7.45
N ALA A 100 -3.30 20.03 -7.99
CA ALA A 100 -2.17 19.52 -7.22
C ALA A 100 -1.22 20.60 -6.71
N GLY A 101 -1.09 21.72 -7.42
CA GLY A 101 -0.27 22.86 -7.00
C GLY A 101 -1.06 23.81 -6.09
N PRO A 102 -1.75 24.83 -6.66
CA PRO A 102 -2.45 25.81 -5.85
C PRO A 102 -3.60 25.23 -5.04
N GLY A 103 -4.34 24.23 -5.57
CA GLY A 103 -5.43 23.59 -4.81
C GLY A 103 -4.95 22.93 -3.51
N VAL A 104 -3.85 22.17 -3.56
CA VAL A 104 -3.24 21.54 -2.37
C VAL A 104 -2.68 22.58 -1.40
N LEU A 105 -2.03 23.64 -1.90
CA LEU A 105 -1.53 24.73 -1.05
C LEU A 105 -2.66 25.41 -0.27
N ILE A 106 -3.78 25.70 -0.94
CA ILE A 106 -4.96 26.30 -0.31
C ILE A 106 -5.56 25.32 0.70
N ALA A 107 -5.76 24.05 0.33
CA ALA A 107 -6.32 23.04 1.23
C ALA A 107 -5.47 22.83 2.49
N SER A 108 -4.16 22.73 2.33
CA SER A 108 -3.21 22.61 3.45
C SER A 108 -3.22 23.86 4.33
N SER A 109 -3.24 25.06 3.73
CA SER A 109 -3.32 26.32 4.46
C SER A 109 -4.60 26.46 5.26
N ILE A 110 -5.76 26.13 4.68
CA ILE A 110 -7.05 26.15 5.37
C ILE A 110 -7.03 25.16 6.54
N THR A 111 -6.56 23.93 6.30
CA THR A 111 -6.43 22.92 7.36
C THR A 111 -5.53 23.41 8.50
N ALA A 112 -4.40 24.04 8.17
CA ALA A 112 -3.49 24.63 9.14
C ALA A 112 -4.12 25.78 9.94
N LEU A 113 -4.88 26.68 9.28
CA LEU A 113 -5.62 27.75 9.97
C LEU A 113 -6.69 27.16 10.90
N VAL A 114 -7.48 26.22 10.43
CA VAL A 114 -8.56 25.58 11.22
C VAL A 114 -7.96 24.89 12.45
N LEU A 115 -6.86 24.17 12.29
CA LEU A 115 -6.13 23.57 13.41
C LEU A 115 -5.63 24.64 14.37
N LYS A 116 -4.99 25.71 13.88
CA LYS A 116 -4.49 26.81 14.72
C LYS A 116 -5.59 27.47 15.54
N PHE A 117 -6.75 27.74 14.95
CA PHE A 117 -7.89 28.34 15.64
C PHE A 117 -8.61 27.33 16.56
N GLY A 118 -8.77 26.08 16.13
CA GLY A 118 -9.47 25.04 16.90
C GLY A 118 -8.69 24.53 18.11
N LEU A 119 -7.36 24.49 18.03
CA LEU A 119 -6.48 24.16 19.15
C LEU A 119 -6.14 25.39 20.03
N GLY A 120 -6.61 26.59 19.67
CA GLY A 120 -6.32 27.81 20.43
C GLY A 120 -4.84 28.17 20.48
N LEU A 121 -4.08 27.87 19.43
CA LEU A 121 -2.66 28.22 19.30
C LEU A 121 -2.51 29.71 18.91
N GLY A 122 -3.15 30.60 19.68
CA GLY A 122 -3.17 32.05 19.52
C GLY A 122 -3.11 32.76 20.85
#